data_AF-A0A847GP41-F1
#
_entry.id   AF-A0A847GP41-F1
#
_cell.length_a   1.000
_cell.length_b   1.000
_cell.length_c   1.000
_cell.angle_alpha   90.00
_cell.angle_beta   90.00
_cell.angle_gamma   90.00
#
_symmetry.space_group_name_H-M   'P 1'
#
loop_
_entity.id
_entity.type
_entity.pdbx_description
1 polymer ?
#
loop_
_entity_poly.entity_id
_entity_poly.type
_entity_poly.pdbx_seq_one_letter_code
_entity_poly.pdbx_strand_id
1 'polypeptide(L)'
;MSMIASVPASNRELAERINAEARRDPHSPYAGKFVGIANGHVVAVADSWREVSRRLRQVEPDPGKCCCIEASADYDAVHEVWSVP
;
A
#
# COMPACT_ATOMS: atom_id res chain seq x y z
N MET A 1 -7.35 17.47 -21.09
CA MET A 1 -8.36 16.87 -20.19
C MET A 1 -7.63 15.99 -19.20
N SER A 2 -7.61 16.34 -17.91
CA SER A 2 -7.14 15.41 -16.89
C SER A 2 -8.25 14.37 -16.69
N MET A 3 -8.00 13.12 -17.05
CA MET A 3 -8.89 12.03 -16.65
C MET A 3 -8.87 12.00 -15.13
N ILE A 4 -10.02 12.19 -14.49
CA ILE A 4 -10.13 11.97 -13.05
C ILE A 4 -9.84 10.49 -12.85
N ALA A 5 -8.63 10.15 -12.42
CA ALA A 5 -8.26 8.77 -12.15
C ALA A 5 -9.24 8.21 -11.10
N SER A 6 -9.74 7.00 -11.34
CA SER A 6 -10.62 6.34 -10.38
C SER A 6 -9.87 6.17 -9.05
N VAL A 7 -10.59 6.17 -7.93
CA VAL A 7 -9.97 6.01 -6.60
C VAL A 7 -9.03 4.79 -6.53
N PRO A 8 -9.37 3.61 -7.09
CA PRO A 8 -8.44 2.48 -7.13
C PRO A 8 -7.15 2.76 -7.91
N ALA A 9 -7.25 3.47 -9.05
CA ALA A 9 -6.07 3.82 -9.85
C ALA A 9 -5.18 4.82 -9.10
N SER A 10 -5.76 5.85 -8.48
CA SER A 10 -5.03 6.83 -7.67
C SER A 10 -4.35 6.19 -6.46
N ASN A 11 -5.05 5.29 -5.76
CA ASN A 11 -4.48 4.56 -4.64
C ASN A 11 -3.30 3.68 -5.06
N ARG A 12 -3.43 3.00 -6.20
CA ARG A 12 -2.38 2.14 -6.76
C ARG A 12 -1.15 2.95 -7.16
N GLU A 13 -1.33 4.05 -7.87
CA GLU A 13 -0.22 4.94 -8.25
C GLU A 13 0.52 5.45 -7.02
N LEU A 14 -0.20 5.88 -5.99
CA LEU A 14 0.42 6.31 -4.73
C LEU A 14 1.17 5.17 -4.03
N ALA A 15 0.60 3.96 -3.99
CA ALA A 15 1.25 2.78 -3.43
C ALA A 15 2.57 2.45 -4.17
N GLU A 16 2.56 2.45 -5.50
CA GLU A 16 3.73 2.19 -6.32
C GLU A 16 4.84 3.22 -6.06
N ARG A 17 4.49 4.52 -5.94
CA ARG A 17 5.44 5.59 -5.62
C ARG A 17 6.04 5.43 -4.23
N ILE A 18 5.22 5.11 -3.22
CA ILE A 18 5.68 4.87 -1.85
C ILE A 18 6.62 3.67 -1.79
N ASN A 19 6.28 2.57 -2.45
CA ASN A 19 7.15 1.40 -2.46
C ASN A 19 8.48 1.70 -3.16
N ALA A 20 8.46 2.41 -4.29
CA ALA A 20 9.67 2.81 -5.00
C ALA A 20 10.56 3.73 -4.16
N GLU A 21 9.98 4.67 -3.39
CA GLU A 21 10.70 5.52 -2.45
C GLU A 21 11.35 4.67 -1.34
N ALA A 22 10.55 3.84 -0.67
CA ALA A 22 10.99 3.00 0.45
C ALA A 22 12.02 1.93 0.06
N ARG A 23 12.05 1.49 -1.21
CA ARG A 23 13.10 0.61 -1.75
C ARG A 23 14.42 1.35 -2.01
N ARG A 24 14.35 2.63 -2.38
CA ARG A 24 15.52 3.44 -2.75
C ARG A 24 16.17 4.13 -1.56
N ASP A 25 15.37 4.54 -0.58
CA ASP A 25 15.81 5.30 0.59
C ASP A 25 15.44 4.57 1.90
N PRO A 26 16.43 3.97 2.59
CA PRO A 26 16.24 3.38 3.91
C PRO A 26 15.81 4.38 5.00
N HIS A 27 15.97 5.70 4.77
CA HIS A 27 15.53 6.76 5.68
C HIS A 27 14.12 7.27 5.38
N SER A 28 13.47 6.78 4.32
CA SER A 28 12.08 7.10 4.03
C SER A 28 11.19 6.78 5.24
N PRO A 29 10.20 7.62 5.56
CA PRO A 29 9.25 7.33 6.64
C PRO A 29 8.43 6.06 6.41
N TYR A 30 8.44 5.54 5.18
CA TYR A 30 7.75 4.31 4.79
C TYR A 30 8.65 3.07 4.83
N ALA A 31 9.97 3.22 4.94
CA ALA A 31 10.91 2.10 4.86
C ALA A 31 10.59 1.00 5.89
N GLY A 32 10.32 -0.22 5.42
CA GLY A 32 9.96 -1.37 6.25
C GLY A 32 8.63 -1.25 7.00
N LYS A 33 7.74 -0.34 6.61
CA LYS A 33 6.43 -0.11 7.25
C LYS A 33 5.29 -0.67 6.41
N PHE A 34 4.16 -0.91 7.07
CA PHE A 34 2.88 -1.17 6.42
C PHE A 34 2.13 0.15 6.23
N VAL A 35 1.64 0.38 5.02
CA VAL A 35 1.01 1.63 4.62
C VAL A 35 -0.42 1.38 4.20
N GLY A 36 -1.36 2.15 4.76
CA GLY A 36 -2.76 2.18 4.37
C GLY A 36 -3.09 3.45 3.60
N ILE A 37 -3.76 3.30 2.46
CA ILE A 37 -4.15 4.37 1.55
C ILE A 37 -5.66 4.34 1.37
N ALA A 38 -6.31 5.51 1.43
CA ALA A 38 -7.72 5.66 1.12
C ALA A 38 -7.96 6.95 0.33
N ASN A 39 -8.80 6.89 -0.71
CA ASN A 39 -9.16 8.04 -1.54
C ASN A 39 -7.94 8.89 -2.01
N GLY A 40 -6.82 8.23 -2.37
CA GLY A 40 -5.60 8.87 -2.85
C GLY A 40 -4.69 9.44 -1.76
N HIS A 41 -4.92 9.12 -0.48
CA HIS A 41 -4.15 9.66 0.65
C HIS A 41 -3.61 8.55 1.55
N VAL A 42 -2.42 8.74 2.11
CA VAL A 42 -1.90 7.89 3.18
C VAL A 42 -2.69 8.19 4.46
N VAL A 43 -3.34 7.18 5.02
CA VAL A 43 -4.12 7.27 6.26
C VAL A 43 -3.50 6.47 7.41
N ALA A 44 -2.55 5.59 7.10
CA ALA A 44 -1.80 4.83 8.09
C ALA A 44 -0.39 4.54 7.62
N VAL A 45 0.57 4.69 8.53
CA VAL A 45 1.91 4.11 8.47
C VAL A 45 2.12 3.42 9.83
N ALA A 46 2.44 2.13 9.82
CA ALA A 46 2.49 1.32 11.03
C ALA A 46 3.41 0.10 10.90
N ASP A 47 3.73 -0.52 12.02
CA ASP A 47 4.57 -1.72 12.12
C ASP A 47 3.79 -3.04 11.99
N SER A 48 2.47 -2.99 11.76
CA SER A 48 1.68 -4.19 11.56
C SER A 48 0.43 -3.98 10.71
N TRP A 49 0.04 -5.03 9.97
CA TRP A 49 -1.21 -5.08 9.23
C TRP A 49 -2.44 -4.83 10.11
N ARG A 50 -2.44 -5.34 11.34
CA ARG A 50 -3.56 -5.16 12.29
C ARG A 50 -3.86 -3.69 12.55
N GLU A 51 -2.82 -2.87 12.69
CA GLU A 51 -2.99 -1.44 12.89
C GLU A 51 -3.45 -0.72 11.62
N VAL A 52 -2.88 -1.06 10.47
CA VAL A 52 -3.31 -0.52 9.16
C VAL A 52 -4.79 -0.82 8.91
N SER A 53 -5.23 -2.07 9.08
CA SER A 53 -6.63 -2.46 8.89
C SER A 53 -7.58 -1.75 9.86
N ARG A 54 -7.15 -1.51 11.10
CA ARG A 54 -7.95 -0.76 12.08
C ARG A 54 -8.12 0.69 11.66
N ARG A 55 -7.04 1.37 11.29
CA ARG A 55 -7.07 2.80 10.89
C ARG A 55 -7.84 2.99 9.58
N LEU A 56 -7.64 2.12 8.59
CA LEU A 56 -8.41 2.16 7.33
C LEU A 56 -9.90 2.09 7.60
N ARG A 57 -10.39 1.09 8.35
CA ARG A 57 -11.82 0.96 8.68
C ARG A 57 -12.41 2.16 9.43
N GLN A 58 -11.60 2.88 10.20
CA GLN A 58 -12.03 4.08 10.92
C GLN A 58 -12.17 5.30 10.00
N VAL A 59 -11.33 5.40 8.96
CA VAL A 59 -11.29 6.55 8.05
C VAL A 59 -12.15 6.34 6.81
N GLU A 60 -12.09 5.15 6.20
CA GLU A 60 -12.84 4.77 5.01
C GLU A 60 -13.36 3.33 5.17
N PRO A 61 -14.68 3.15 5.43
CA PRO A 61 -15.26 1.82 5.58
C PRO A 61 -15.46 1.09 4.26
N ASP A 62 -15.45 1.76 3.11
CA ASP A 62 -15.57 1.13 1.79
C ASP A 62 -14.23 0.52 1.35
N PRO A 63 -14.09 -0.81 1.31
CA PRO A 63 -12.85 -1.46 0.89
C PRO A 63 -12.50 -1.19 -0.58
N GLY A 64 -13.47 -0.88 -1.44
CA GLY A 64 -13.24 -0.51 -2.85
C GLY A 64 -12.52 0.83 -3.02
N LYS A 65 -12.44 1.64 -1.95
CA LYS A 65 -11.74 2.92 -1.92
C LYS A 65 -10.42 2.87 -1.16
N CYS A 66 -10.03 1.69 -0.69
CA CYS A 66 -8.83 1.46 0.09
C CYS A 66 -7.74 0.73 -0.72
N CYS A 67 -6.49 0.87 -0.30
CA CYS A 67 -5.35 0.08 -0.75
C CYS A 67 -4.36 -0.01 0.42
N CYS A 68 -3.52 -1.04 0.44
CA CYS A 68 -2.48 -1.15 1.44
C CYS A 68 -1.29 -1.97 0.94
N ILE A 69 -0.08 -1.62 1.37
CA ILE A 69 1.18 -2.25 0.95
C ILE A 69 2.14 -2.44 2.12
N GLU A 70 3.02 -3.42 1.99
CA GLU A 70 4.26 -3.49 2.76
C GLU A 70 5.31 -2.74 1.96
N ALA A 71 5.72 -1.57 2.45
CA ALA A 71 6.70 -0.76 1.78
C ALA A 71 8.10 -1.36 1.94
N SER A 72 8.92 -1.23 0.89
CA SER A 72 10.22 -1.89 0.69
C SER A 72 10.13 -3.34 0.22
N ALA A 73 8.94 -3.95 0.10
CA ALA A 73 8.79 -5.30 -0.42
C ALA A 73 9.09 -5.39 -1.93
N ASP A 74 9.65 -6.53 -2.35
CA ASP A 74 9.89 -6.83 -3.75
C ASP A 74 8.69 -7.53 -4.38
N TYR A 75 7.76 -6.74 -4.91
CA TYR A 75 6.57 -7.24 -5.59
C TYR A 75 6.85 -7.77 -7.02
N ASP A 76 8.07 -7.63 -7.51
CA ASP A 76 8.51 -8.16 -8.81
C ASP A 76 9.08 -9.59 -8.68
N ALA A 77 9.33 -10.05 -7.45
CA ALA A 77 9.85 -11.38 -7.18
C ALA A 77 8.79 -12.46 -7.47
N VAL A 78 9.16 -13.44 -8.28
CA VAL A 78 8.33 -14.63 -8.54
C VAL A 78 8.66 -15.69 -7.49
N HIS A 79 7.66 -16.11 -6.72
CA HIS A 79 7.76 -17.21 -5.76
C HIS A 79 6.92 -18.40 -6.22
N GLU A 80 7.55 -19.55 -6.45
CA GLU A 80 6.85 -20.79 -6.83
C GLU A 80 6.34 -21.53 -5.58
N VAL A 81 5.05 -21.89 -5.60
CA VAL A 81 4.44 -22.75 -4.56
C VAL A 81 4.36 -24.18 -5.10
N TRP A 82 5.15 -25.07 -4.54
CA TRP A 82 5.09 -26.50 -4.88
C TRP A 82 3.88 -27.13 -4.19
N SER A 83 2.93 -27.65 -4.97
CA SER A 83 1.94 -28.59 -4.44
C SER A 83 2.57 -29.98 -4.36
N VAL A 84 2.50 -30.59 -3.19
CA VAL A 84 2.72 -32.04 -3.09
C VAL A 84 1.48 -32.75 -3.66
N PRO A 85 1.65 -33.85 -4.43
CA PRO A 85 0.53 -34.64 -4.97
C PRO A 85 -0.25 -35.37 -3.86
#